data_AF-A0A933JW12-F1
#
_entry.id   AF-A0A933JW12-F1
#
_cell.length_a   1.000
_cell.length_b   1.000
_cell.length_c   1.000
_cell.angle_alpha   90.00
_cell.angle_beta   90.00
_cell.angle_gamma   90.00
#
_symmetry.space_group_name_H-M   'P 1'
#
loop_
_entity.id
_entity.type
_entity.pdbx_description
1 polymer ?
#
loop_
_entity_poly.entity_id
_entity_poly.type
_entity_poly.pdbx_seq_one_letter_code
_entity_poly.pdbx_strand_id
1 'polypeptide(L)'
;MTLVALLALMLAAPSSDQTATRRLALVVGNNVGLRGQTELRYAERDAAEMARVLETLGGTDSVRLVLGRDARALDRAFDDVAKELARDPRPSTVFFYYSGHADAESLLMNGSRYLVGAARARLGSLPAQLFVAFIDACRAEGTRAKGGIPVPVLDVGVYAEDAKTRGGVFITSSAPGELAQESDELKASFFTHYLTTGLRGAADESSDGRVSLEEAYRYAYERTLTRTSQTLLGPQHPTWDLNIVGRGQLVLTWLSSAKAYLVLPEALDGVFLVRSLAHQIVNEIEKPRARRTRIALEPGEYEVLEMGTDSQRAQVVRLGAEKEHVLGDVWVRQLPTTSRTLGKGPTKSRHFEVTYEVGTGFVAESGLTHALSTSLTVPFDDLDLGLQASYGASGYRRADGIDVDLDELGAGVFGQLRWPVARDLDAMLRLSASALVLFQEGALGVRRFPINESVAVEVGGSFGIEAPFFDPFRTRLAVQLGAVGFRGASGLELGSTVSVSAGIGVGI
;
A
#
# COMPACT_ATOMS: atom_id res chain seq x y z
N MET A 1 -18.20 66.30 -28.08
CA MET A 1 -17.57 65.17 -28.81
C MET A 1 -16.50 64.42 -28.00
N THR A 2 -16.20 64.80 -26.75
CA THR A 2 -15.10 64.22 -25.95
C THR A 2 -15.48 62.98 -25.12
N LEU A 3 -16.77 62.76 -24.81
CA LEU A 3 -17.20 61.67 -23.92
C LEU A 3 -17.26 60.28 -24.61
N VAL A 4 -17.50 60.25 -25.93
CA VAL A 4 -17.60 59.00 -26.71
C VAL A 4 -16.23 58.35 -26.93
N ALA A 5 -15.16 59.17 -27.00
CA ALA A 5 -13.79 58.68 -27.17
C ALA A 5 -13.26 57.96 -25.91
N LEU A 6 -13.72 58.33 -24.70
CA LEU A 6 -13.30 57.65 -23.47
C LEU A 6 -13.97 56.28 -23.31
N LEU A 7 -15.22 56.12 -23.75
CA LEU A 7 -15.96 54.86 -23.61
C LEU A 7 -15.47 53.78 -24.60
N ALA A 8 -15.01 54.20 -25.79
CA ALA A 8 -14.41 53.30 -26.78
C ALA A 8 -13.06 52.71 -26.33
N LEU A 9 -12.37 53.34 -25.37
CA LEU A 9 -11.07 52.87 -24.87
C LEU A 9 -11.19 51.77 -23.80
N MET A 10 -12.41 51.49 -23.28
CA MET A 10 -12.67 50.42 -22.31
C MET A 10 -13.30 49.16 -22.94
N LEU A 11 -13.54 49.13 -24.25
CA LEU A 11 -13.98 47.93 -24.98
C LEU A 11 -12.85 47.25 -25.78
N ALA A 12 -11.60 47.63 -25.52
CA ALA A 12 -10.46 46.77 -25.86
C ALA A 12 -10.45 45.55 -24.93
N ALA A 13 -11.29 44.56 -25.26
CA ALA A 13 -11.18 43.23 -24.69
C ALA A 13 -9.72 42.75 -24.89
N PRO A 14 -9.08 42.11 -23.88
CA PRO A 14 -7.77 41.55 -24.07
C PRO A 14 -7.85 40.50 -25.19
N SER A 15 -7.25 40.82 -26.33
CA SER A 15 -7.03 39.86 -27.40
C SER A 15 -6.06 38.82 -26.86
N SER A 16 -6.61 37.66 -26.47
CA SER A 16 -5.85 36.50 -26.01
C SER A 16 -5.15 35.84 -27.21
N ASP A 17 -4.16 36.54 -27.76
CA ASP A 17 -3.42 36.11 -28.95
C ASP A 17 -1.96 35.79 -28.58
N GLN A 18 -1.57 34.55 -28.90
CA GLN A 18 -0.19 34.03 -28.94
C GLN A 18 0.72 34.24 -27.71
N THR A 19 0.62 33.34 -26.72
CA THR A 19 1.74 32.42 -26.35
C THR A 19 1.25 31.31 -25.39
N ALA A 20 0.25 30.52 -25.78
CA ALA A 20 -0.04 29.28 -25.08
C ALA A 20 1.12 28.29 -25.27
N THR A 21 1.85 28.01 -24.18
CA THR A 21 2.93 27.02 -24.13
C THR A 21 2.40 25.67 -24.57
N ARG A 22 3.01 25.06 -25.59
CA ARG A 22 2.63 23.73 -26.08
C ARG A 22 2.85 22.69 -24.99
N ARG A 23 1.98 21.69 -24.89
CA ARG A 23 2.07 20.64 -23.88
C ARG A 23 2.03 19.29 -24.58
N LEU A 24 3.14 18.57 -24.58
CA LEU A 24 3.25 17.23 -25.18
C LEU A 24 3.42 16.20 -24.06
N ALA A 25 2.88 15.00 -24.22
CA ALA A 25 3.09 13.90 -23.29
C ALA A 25 3.67 12.66 -23.99
N LEU A 26 4.69 12.06 -23.39
CA LEU A 26 5.19 10.73 -23.72
C LEU A 26 4.91 9.81 -22.53
N VAL A 27 3.95 8.90 -22.71
CA VAL A 27 3.41 8.06 -21.64
C VAL A 27 3.71 6.61 -21.98
N VAL A 28 4.36 5.91 -21.04
CA VAL A 28 4.98 4.61 -21.27
C VAL A 28 4.53 3.63 -20.20
N GLY A 29 4.09 2.44 -20.59
CA GLY A 29 3.65 1.38 -19.69
C GLY A 29 4.19 0.03 -20.14
N ASN A 30 4.74 -0.76 -19.22
CA ASN A 30 5.29 -2.07 -19.53
C ASN A 30 5.00 -3.08 -18.40
N ASN A 31 4.08 -4.00 -18.65
CA ASN A 31 3.80 -5.10 -17.72
C ASN A 31 4.96 -6.12 -17.68
N VAL A 32 5.54 -6.40 -18.85
CA VAL A 32 6.64 -7.36 -19.01
C VAL A 32 8.00 -6.68 -18.84
N GLY A 33 8.77 -7.13 -17.84
CA GLY A 33 10.16 -6.73 -17.60
C GLY A 33 11.18 -7.57 -18.36
N LEU A 34 12.21 -8.06 -17.66
CA LEU A 34 13.21 -8.99 -18.18
C LEU A 34 12.75 -10.45 -18.07
N ARG A 35 13.38 -11.33 -18.86
CA ARG A 35 13.13 -12.78 -18.80
C ARG A 35 13.38 -13.33 -17.39
N GLY A 36 12.37 -13.96 -16.82
CA GLY A 36 12.41 -14.55 -15.47
C GLY A 36 11.88 -13.65 -14.36
N GLN A 37 11.49 -12.40 -14.64
CA GLN A 37 10.71 -11.59 -13.72
C GLN A 37 9.21 -11.93 -13.83
N THR A 38 8.50 -11.87 -12.71
CA THR A 38 7.03 -11.94 -12.68
C THR A 38 6.44 -10.73 -13.38
N GLU A 39 5.50 -10.93 -14.30
CA GLU A 39 4.81 -9.87 -15.02
C GLU A 39 3.94 -9.01 -14.07
N LEU A 40 4.05 -7.68 -14.19
CA LEU A 40 3.17 -6.73 -13.50
C LEU A 40 1.77 -6.77 -14.11
N ARG A 41 0.75 -6.40 -13.33
CA ARG A 41 -0.65 -6.51 -13.79
C ARG A 41 -1.19 -5.22 -14.36
N TYR A 42 -0.72 -4.07 -13.88
CA TYR A 42 -1.42 -2.80 -14.05
C TYR A 42 -0.57 -1.69 -14.66
N ALA A 43 0.75 -1.81 -14.74
CA ALA A 43 1.63 -0.80 -15.36
C ALA A 43 1.18 -0.26 -16.73
N GLU A 44 0.70 -1.10 -17.64
CA GLU A 44 0.14 -0.67 -18.94
C GLU A 44 -1.22 0.02 -18.83
N ARG A 45 -2.03 -0.35 -17.84
CA ARG A 45 -3.32 0.28 -17.53
C ARG A 45 -3.12 1.65 -16.87
N ASP A 46 -2.15 1.76 -15.97
CA ASP A 46 -1.75 2.98 -15.28
C ASP A 46 -1.24 4.03 -16.27
N ALA A 47 -0.40 3.61 -17.22
CA ALA A 47 0.00 4.43 -18.35
C ALA A 47 -1.19 4.87 -19.23
N ALA A 48 -2.13 3.97 -19.52
CA ALA A 48 -3.32 4.32 -20.29
C ALA A 48 -4.26 5.31 -19.56
N GLU A 49 -4.36 5.24 -18.24
CA GLU A 49 -5.16 6.17 -17.43
C GLU A 49 -4.47 7.54 -17.29
N MET A 50 -3.15 7.56 -17.04
CA MET A 50 -2.36 8.79 -17.06
C MET A 50 -2.45 9.51 -18.40
N ALA A 51 -2.36 8.78 -19.52
CA ALA A 51 -2.53 9.35 -20.85
C ALA A 51 -3.90 10.03 -21.02
N ARG A 52 -4.98 9.39 -20.57
CA ARG A 52 -6.35 9.98 -20.61
C ARG A 52 -6.44 11.24 -19.75
N VAL A 53 -5.89 11.23 -18.54
CA VAL A 53 -5.90 12.41 -17.65
C VAL A 53 -5.14 13.59 -18.28
N LEU A 54 -3.98 13.34 -18.88
CA LEU A 54 -3.20 14.38 -19.57
C LEU A 54 -3.91 14.89 -20.83
N GLU A 55 -4.52 14.00 -21.63
CA GLU A 55 -5.30 14.35 -22.83
C GLU A 55 -6.54 15.20 -22.51
N THR A 56 -7.26 14.85 -21.43
CA THR A 56 -8.55 15.46 -21.10
C THR A 56 -8.45 16.69 -20.19
N LEU A 57 -7.51 16.69 -19.24
CA LEU A 57 -7.36 17.75 -18.23
C LEU A 57 -6.00 18.45 -18.29
N GLY A 58 -4.98 17.78 -18.83
CA GLY A 58 -3.60 18.27 -18.84
C GLY A 58 -3.31 19.36 -19.87
N GLY A 59 -4.30 19.73 -20.70
CA GLY A 59 -4.15 20.74 -21.76
C GLY A 59 -3.12 20.36 -22.82
N THR A 60 -2.89 19.06 -23.06
CA THR A 60 -1.86 18.58 -23.99
C THR A 60 -2.31 18.66 -25.45
N ASP A 61 -1.48 19.24 -26.32
CA ASP A 61 -1.67 19.23 -27.78
C ASP A 61 -1.51 17.82 -28.39
N SER A 62 -0.69 16.96 -27.76
CA SER A 62 -0.27 15.66 -28.29
C SER A 62 0.09 14.70 -27.15
N VAL A 63 -0.52 13.51 -27.14
CA VAL A 63 -0.21 12.42 -26.20
C VAL A 63 0.27 11.20 -26.99
N ARG A 64 1.49 10.76 -26.70
CA ARG A 64 2.12 9.58 -27.30
C ARG A 64 2.18 8.45 -26.27
N LEU A 65 1.31 7.47 -26.46
CA LEU A 65 1.22 6.28 -25.60
C LEU A 65 2.05 5.11 -26.16
N VAL A 66 2.89 4.51 -25.33
CA VAL A 66 3.78 3.38 -25.67
C VAL A 66 3.55 2.25 -24.66
N LEU A 67 2.82 1.20 -25.06
CA LEU A 67 2.47 0.06 -24.20
C LEU A 67 3.16 -1.24 -24.65
N GLY A 68 3.76 -1.97 -23.70
CA GLY A 68 4.31 -3.30 -23.92
C GLY A 68 5.45 -3.37 -24.94
N ARG A 69 6.19 -2.27 -25.15
CA ARG A 69 7.25 -2.17 -26.18
C ARG A 69 8.66 -2.31 -25.59
N ASP A 70 9.65 -2.35 -26.47
CA ASP A 70 11.08 -2.42 -26.15
C ASP A 70 11.73 -1.03 -26.04
N ALA A 71 12.96 -1.00 -25.52
CA ALA A 71 13.82 0.17 -25.45
C ALA A 71 13.92 0.95 -26.77
N ARG A 72 13.96 0.24 -27.92
CA ARG A 72 14.04 0.89 -29.25
C ARG A 72 12.75 1.62 -29.63
N ALA A 73 11.60 1.19 -29.11
CA ALA A 73 10.34 1.92 -29.29
C ALA A 73 10.32 3.21 -28.48
N LEU A 74 10.90 3.19 -27.26
CA LEU A 74 11.09 4.39 -26.46
C LEU A 74 12.06 5.37 -27.14
N ASP A 75 13.17 4.89 -27.71
CA ASP A 75 14.07 5.70 -28.54
C ASP A 75 13.34 6.41 -29.69
N ARG A 76 12.55 5.66 -30.47
CA ARG A 76 11.76 6.23 -31.58
C ARG A 76 10.70 7.21 -31.09
N ALA A 77 10.08 6.96 -29.93
CA ALA A 77 9.09 7.85 -29.35
C ALA A 77 9.71 9.19 -28.91
N PHE A 78 10.90 9.17 -28.30
CA PHE A 78 11.67 10.39 -28.01
C PHE A 78 12.06 11.14 -29.30
N ASP A 79 12.51 10.44 -30.35
CA ASP A 79 12.84 11.08 -31.63
C ASP A 79 11.63 11.74 -32.30
N ASP A 80 10.46 11.11 -32.21
CA ASP A 80 9.24 11.67 -32.77
C ASP A 80 8.73 12.89 -31.98
N VAL A 81 8.83 12.87 -30.64
CA VAL A 81 8.57 14.05 -29.81
C VAL A 81 9.55 15.18 -30.15
N ALA A 82 10.85 14.88 -30.29
CA ALA A 82 11.84 15.88 -30.69
C ALA A 82 11.54 16.50 -32.07
N LYS A 83 11.10 15.69 -33.06
CA LYS A 83 10.65 16.17 -34.38
C LYS A 83 9.38 17.02 -34.27
N GLU A 84 8.43 16.67 -33.40
CA GLU A 84 7.19 17.42 -33.22
C GLU A 84 7.43 18.79 -32.57
N LEU A 85 8.34 18.86 -31.59
CA LEU A 85 8.80 20.10 -31.00
C LEU A 85 9.58 20.96 -32.01
N ALA A 86 10.50 20.36 -32.79
CA ALA A 86 11.29 21.10 -33.78
C ALA A 86 10.46 21.68 -34.95
N ARG A 87 9.22 21.22 -35.15
CA ARG A 87 8.30 21.75 -36.18
C ARG A 87 7.55 23.02 -35.77
N ASP A 88 7.46 23.31 -34.48
CA ASP A 88 6.72 24.46 -33.95
C ASP A 88 7.53 25.10 -32.81
N PRO A 89 8.18 26.26 -33.05
CA PRO A 89 9.14 26.86 -32.12
C PRO A 89 8.48 27.57 -30.92
N ARG A 90 7.16 27.42 -30.72
CA ARG A 90 6.48 27.91 -29.51
C ARG A 90 7.13 27.30 -28.25
N PRO A 91 7.19 28.05 -27.12
CA PRO A 91 7.60 27.47 -25.83
C PRO A 91 6.78 26.22 -25.51
N SER A 92 7.40 25.21 -24.89
CA SER A 92 6.74 23.92 -24.70
C SER A 92 7.14 23.20 -23.41
N THR A 93 6.17 22.52 -22.80
CA THR A 93 6.35 21.61 -21.66
C THR A 93 6.17 20.17 -22.13
N VAL A 94 7.07 19.28 -21.74
CA VAL A 94 6.99 17.84 -22.03
C VAL A 94 6.72 17.05 -20.76
N PHE A 95 5.58 16.36 -20.73
CA PHE A 95 5.30 15.36 -19.72
C PHE A 95 5.92 14.03 -20.14
N PHE A 96 6.63 13.39 -19.23
CA PHE A 96 7.08 12.01 -19.36
C PHE A 96 6.46 11.20 -18.23
N TYR A 97 5.90 10.06 -18.56
CA TYR A 97 5.43 9.10 -17.58
C TYR A 97 5.94 7.71 -17.95
N TYR A 98 6.46 6.99 -16.96
CA TYR A 98 6.79 5.58 -17.09
C TYR A 98 6.15 4.80 -15.94
N SER A 99 5.50 3.68 -16.25
CA SER A 99 5.19 2.64 -15.28
C SER A 99 5.67 1.28 -15.77
N GLY A 100 6.25 0.50 -14.85
CA GLY A 100 6.75 -0.83 -15.13
C GLY A 100 7.91 -1.22 -14.21
N HIS A 101 8.63 -2.27 -14.57
CA HIS A 101 9.82 -2.68 -13.83
C HIS A 101 10.99 -1.70 -14.03
N ALA A 102 11.85 -1.59 -13.01
CA ALA A 102 13.16 -0.97 -13.11
C ALA A 102 14.22 -1.77 -12.30
N ASP A 103 15.49 -1.47 -12.54
CA ASP A 103 16.61 -1.79 -11.66
C ASP A 103 17.30 -0.48 -11.19
N ALA A 104 18.45 -0.58 -10.53
CA ALA A 104 19.19 0.58 -10.03
C ALA A 104 19.50 1.62 -11.14
N GLU A 105 19.70 1.19 -12.38
CA GLU A 105 20.19 2.04 -13.48
C GLU A 105 19.25 2.10 -14.69
N SER A 106 18.32 1.16 -14.84
CA SER A 106 17.53 0.93 -16.06
C SER A 106 16.03 0.82 -15.80
N LEU A 107 15.24 1.35 -16.74
CA LEU A 107 13.86 0.94 -16.98
C LEU A 107 13.89 -0.43 -17.70
N LEU A 108 13.06 -1.37 -17.27
CA LEU A 108 13.05 -2.75 -17.76
C LEU A 108 11.79 -3.01 -18.59
N MET A 109 11.96 -3.12 -19.91
CA MET A 109 10.88 -3.00 -20.88
C MET A 109 10.91 -4.13 -21.90
N ASN A 110 9.99 -5.08 -21.80
CA ASN A 110 9.76 -6.19 -22.74
C ASN A 110 11.06 -6.86 -23.21
N GLY A 111 11.78 -7.48 -22.26
CA GLY A 111 13.04 -8.17 -22.49
C GLY A 111 14.28 -7.28 -22.68
N SER A 112 14.13 -5.95 -22.62
CA SER A 112 15.21 -4.98 -22.85
C SER A 112 15.44 -4.04 -21.66
N ARG A 113 16.60 -3.37 -21.65
CA ARG A 113 16.98 -2.34 -20.67
C ARG A 113 17.08 -0.98 -21.35
N TYR A 114 16.55 0.06 -20.71
CA TYR A 114 16.72 1.45 -21.13
C TYR A 114 17.26 2.27 -19.95
N LEU A 115 18.48 2.78 -20.05
CA LEU A 115 19.13 3.47 -18.92
C LEU A 115 18.33 4.70 -18.47
N VAL A 116 18.06 4.82 -17.17
CA VAL A 116 17.45 6.02 -16.56
C VAL A 116 18.29 7.25 -16.85
N GLY A 117 19.62 7.12 -16.83
CA GLY A 117 20.53 8.18 -17.25
C GLY A 117 20.33 8.62 -18.71
N ALA A 118 20.02 7.69 -19.62
CA ALA A 118 19.69 8.01 -21.01
C ALA A 118 18.31 8.66 -21.15
N ALA A 119 17.31 8.22 -20.37
CA ALA A 119 16.01 8.90 -20.31
C ALA A 119 16.15 10.36 -19.86
N ARG A 120 16.90 10.59 -18.78
CA ARG A 120 17.20 11.94 -18.26
C ARG A 120 17.96 12.80 -19.28
N ALA A 121 18.96 12.23 -19.95
CA ALA A 121 19.72 12.93 -20.99
C ALA A 121 18.83 13.28 -22.21
N ARG A 122 17.96 12.37 -22.66
CA ARG A 122 17.03 12.63 -23.77
C ARG A 122 16.05 13.73 -23.43
N LEU A 123 15.40 13.67 -22.27
CA LEU A 123 14.49 14.72 -21.78
C LEU A 123 15.17 16.09 -21.70
N GLY A 124 16.38 16.16 -21.12
CA GLY A 124 17.17 17.40 -21.06
C GLY A 124 17.72 17.89 -22.41
N SER A 125 17.68 17.05 -23.46
CA SER A 125 18.09 17.40 -24.83
C SER A 125 16.93 17.76 -25.76
N LEU A 126 15.67 17.54 -25.33
CA LEU A 126 14.52 17.97 -26.11
C LEU A 126 14.53 19.50 -26.26
N PRO A 127 14.12 20.05 -27.42
CA PRO A 127 13.99 21.50 -27.62
C PRO A 127 12.71 22.01 -26.93
N ALA A 128 12.57 21.71 -25.64
CA ALA A 128 11.47 22.12 -24.78
C ALA A 128 11.94 23.15 -23.74
N GLN A 129 11.00 23.94 -23.25
CA GLN A 129 11.25 24.87 -22.16
C GLN A 129 11.35 24.14 -20.82
N LEU A 130 10.44 23.19 -20.59
CA LEU A 130 10.30 22.45 -19.34
C LEU A 130 10.01 20.99 -19.63
N PHE A 131 10.44 20.08 -18.75
CA PHE A 131 9.87 18.74 -18.69
C PHE A 131 9.46 18.36 -17.25
N VAL A 132 8.46 17.51 -17.14
CA VAL A 132 8.01 16.90 -15.87
C VAL A 132 7.96 15.40 -16.08
N ALA A 133 8.76 14.66 -15.34
CA ALA A 133 8.90 13.22 -15.49
C ALA A 133 8.42 12.48 -14.24
N PHE A 134 7.42 11.61 -14.40
CA PHE A 134 6.95 10.69 -13.38
C PHE A 134 7.45 9.28 -13.70
N ILE A 135 8.04 8.59 -12.71
CA ILE A 135 8.57 7.23 -12.86
C ILE A 135 7.99 6.36 -11.74
N ASP A 136 7.01 5.53 -12.10
CA ASP A 136 6.39 4.55 -11.20
C ASP A 136 7.04 3.18 -11.40
N ALA A 137 8.15 2.93 -10.70
CA ALA A 137 8.93 1.72 -10.85
C ALA A 137 9.81 1.42 -9.63
N CYS A 138 9.85 0.16 -9.18
CA CYS A 138 10.74 -0.28 -8.12
C CYS A 138 12.21 -0.04 -8.48
N ARG A 139 12.95 0.69 -7.64
CA ARG A 139 14.41 0.79 -7.73
C ARG A 139 15.07 -0.21 -6.78
N ALA A 140 15.25 -1.45 -7.23
CA ALA A 140 16.07 -2.43 -6.50
C ALA A 140 17.49 -1.86 -6.26
N GLU A 141 18.00 -2.01 -5.04
CA GLU A 141 19.16 -1.24 -4.57
C GLU A 141 20.48 -1.54 -5.29
N GLY A 142 21.30 -0.49 -5.44
CA GLY A 142 22.64 -0.61 -6.03
C GLY A 142 23.31 0.74 -6.31
N THR A 143 23.94 1.31 -5.27
CA THR A 143 24.87 2.48 -5.28
C THR A 143 24.31 3.92 -5.17
N ARG A 144 24.85 4.60 -4.14
CA ARG A 144 24.86 6.06 -3.82
C ARG A 144 23.52 6.81 -3.81
N ALA A 145 23.11 7.18 -2.60
CA ALA A 145 22.17 8.26 -2.34
C ALA A 145 22.56 9.54 -3.12
N LYS A 146 21.59 10.08 -3.86
CA LYS A 146 21.69 11.38 -4.54
C LYS A 146 20.44 12.20 -4.22
N GLY A 147 20.64 13.32 -3.52
CA GLY A 147 19.92 14.59 -3.71
C GLY A 147 18.42 14.69 -3.43
N GLY A 148 17.64 13.60 -3.49
CA GLY A 148 16.21 13.62 -3.20
C GLY A 148 15.96 13.93 -1.73
N ILE A 149 15.27 15.04 -1.45
CA ILE A 149 14.86 15.43 -0.10
C ILE A 149 13.41 14.97 0.09
N PRO A 150 13.12 14.09 1.07
CA PRO A 150 11.75 13.91 1.56
C PRO A 150 11.33 15.21 2.25
N VAL A 151 10.41 15.95 1.65
CA VAL A 151 9.92 17.24 2.18
C VAL A 151 8.44 17.12 2.52
N PRO A 152 8.06 17.03 3.80
CA PRO A 152 6.65 16.96 4.22
C PRO A 152 5.91 18.30 4.14
N VAL A 153 6.63 19.42 3.96
CA VAL A 153 6.06 20.78 3.97
C VAL A 153 6.67 21.59 2.83
N LEU A 154 5.89 21.83 1.78
CA LEU A 154 6.27 22.74 0.70
C LEU A 154 6.01 24.18 1.13
N ASP A 155 7.03 25.04 1.05
CA ASP A 155 6.91 26.47 1.34
C ASP A 155 6.13 27.14 0.20
N VAL A 156 4.96 27.73 0.51
CA VAL A 156 3.96 28.10 -0.49
C VAL A 156 4.22 29.49 -1.07
N GLY A 157 4.52 29.52 -2.36
CA GLY A 157 4.69 30.72 -3.18
C GLY A 157 5.97 30.62 -3.99
N VAL A 158 6.04 31.33 -5.14
CA VAL A 158 6.93 31.11 -6.34
C VAL A 158 6.01 30.36 -7.41
N TYR A 159 6.14 30.51 -8.77
CA TYR A 159 5.21 30.15 -9.93
C TYR A 159 4.64 31.49 -10.45
N ALA A 160 5.51 32.28 -11.10
CA ALA A 160 5.10 33.17 -12.19
C ALA A 160 5.07 32.46 -13.57
N GLU A 161 3.95 32.59 -14.28
CA GLU A 161 3.89 32.39 -15.73
C GLU A 161 4.71 33.50 -16.43
N ASP A 162 6.00 33.23 -16.65
CA ASP A 162 6.86 34.09 -17.45
C ASP A 162 7.84 33.22 -18.26
N ALA A 163 7.98 33.51 -19.55
CA ALA A 163 8.54 32.60 -20.56
C ALA A 163 10.08 32.42 -20.51
N LYS A 164 10.69 32.39 -19.32
CA LYS A 164 12.15 32.26 -19.10
C LYS A 164 12.55 31.10 -18.20
N THR A 165 11.60 30.39 -17.60
CA THR A 165 11.88 29.18 -16.81
C THR A 165 12.49 28.10 -17.69
N ARG A 166 13.61 27.48 -17.29
CA ARG A 166 14.20 26.30 -17.95
C ARG A 166 14.63 25.26 -16.92
N GLY A 167 14.45 23.99 -17.25
CA GLY A 167 14.85 22.87 -16.40
C GLY A 167 13.89 21.70 -16.48
N GLY A 168 13.80 20.93 -15.39
CA GLY A 168 12.77 19.91 -15.26
C GLY A 168 12.70 19.25 -13.89
N VAL A 169 11.65 18.44 -13.72
CA VAL A 169 11.34 17.70 -12.49
C VAL A 169 11.41 16.21 -12.78
N PHE A 170 11.97 15.44 -11.85
CA PHE A 170 11.76 14.01 -11.76
C PHE A 170 11.04 13.67 -10.46
N ILE A 171 9.95 12.91 -10.54
CA ILE A 171 9.22 12.35 -9.41
C ILE A 171 9.26 10.83 -9.56
N THR A 172 9.65 10.12 -8.49
CA THR A 172 9.63 8.65 -8.42
C THR A 172 8.58 8.20 -7.42
N SER A 173 7.93 7.06 -7.69
CA SER A 173 6.88 6.54 -6.81
C SER A 173 7.39 6.01 -5.47
N SER A 174 8.67 5.64 -5.35
CA SER A 174 9.29 5.19 -4.10
C SER A 174 10.65 5.84 -3.86
N ALA A 175 11.12 5.79 -2.61
CA ALA A 175 12.45 6.22 -2.20
C ALA A 175 13.52 5.13 -2.48
N PRO A 176 14.83 5.46 -2.45
CA PRO A 176 15.88 4.46 -2.51
C PRO A 176 15.75 3.44 -1.38
N GLY A 177 15.68 2.14 -1.72
CA GLY A 177 15.46 1.05 -0.77
C GLY A 177 14.00 0.60 -0.63
N GLU A 178 13.05 1.36 -1.18
CA GLU A 178 11.61 1.06 -1.08
C GLU A 178 11.04 0.49 -2.38
N LEU A 179 10.09 -0.44 -2.22
CA LEU A 179 9.36 -1.04 -3.32
C LEU A 179 8.19 -0.14 -3.76
N ALA A 180 8.03 0.02 -5.07
CA ALA A 180 6.79 0.53 -5.65
C ALA A 180 5.76 -0.59 -5.70
N GLN A 181 4.51 -0.31 -5.36
CA GLN A 181 3.50 -1.34 -5.10
C GLN A 181 2.28 -1.26 -6.03
N GLU A 182 1.82 -2.42 -6.51
CA GLU A 182 0.55 -2.63 -7.22
C GLU A 182 -0.52 -3.19 -6.27
N SER A 183 -1.77 -2.77 -6.43
CA SER A 183 -2.94 -3.26 -5.67
C SER A 183 -3.95 -3.96 -6.59
N ASP A 184 -4.32 -5.19 -6.24
CA ASP A 184 -5.41 -5.94 -6.90
C ASP A 184 -6.80 -5.35 -6.62
N GLU A 185 -6.96 -4.59 -5.53
CA GLU A 185 -8.22 -3.91 -5.17
C GLU A 185 -8.44 -2.67 -6.07
N LEU A 186 -7.42 -1.79 -6.14
CA LEU A 186 -7.42 -0.61 -7.02
C LEU A 186 -7.27 -0.99 -8.50
N LYS A 187 -6.66 -2.15 -8.77
CA LYS A 187 -6.20 -2.63 -10.09
C LYS A 187 -5.23 -1.65 -10.75
N ALA A 188 -4.35 -1.08 -9.93
CA ALA A 188 -3.42 0.00 -10.26
C ALA A 188 -2.25 0.00 -9.27
N SER A 189 -1.15 0.65 -9.62
CA SER A 189 -0.14 1.10 -8.65
C SER A 189 -0.71 2.15 -7.70
N PHE A 190 -0.30 2.11 -6.42
CA PHE A 190 -0.81 3.08 -5.43
C PHE A 190 -0.46 4.52 -5.81
N PHE A 191 0.79 4.77 -6.23
CA PHE A 191 1.23 6.11 -6.61
C PHE A 191 0.47 6.64 -7.83
N THR A 192 0.38 5.88 -8.93
CA THR A 192 -0.38 6.36 -10.10
C THR A 192 -1.88 6.50 -9.82
N HIS A 193 -2.49 5.63 -9.01
CA HIS A 193 -3.90 5.76 -8.64
C HIS A 193 -4.19 7.07 -7.89
N TYR A 194 -3.37 7.42 -6.89
CA TYR A 194 -3.56 8.67 -6.15
C TYR A 194 -3.09 9.90 -6.94
N LEU A 195 -2.06 9.79 -7.77
CA LEU A 195 -1.66 10.88 -8.67
C LEU A 195 -2.77 11.21 -9.68
N THR A 196 -3.33 10.21 -10.38
CA THR A 196 -4.43 10.44 -11.33
C THR A 196 -5.71 10.91 -10.63
N THR A 197 -6.00 10.43 -9.41
CA THR A 197 -7.11 10.95 -8.59
C THR A 197 -6.89 12.41 -8.16
N GLY A 198 -5.66 12.76 -7.78
CA GLY A 198 -5.27 14.14 -7.47
C GLY A 198 -5.46 15.07 -8.67
N LEU A 199 -4.90 14.69 -9.83
CA LEU A 199 -4.99 15.41 -11.10
C LEU A 199 -6.43 15.56 -11.64
N ARG A 200 -7.35 14.68 -11.24
CA ARG A 200 -8.80 14.79 -11.50
C ARG A 200 -9.52 15.77 -10.56
N GLY A 201 -8.84 16.40 -9.61
CA GLY A 201 -9.37 17.45 -8.74
C GLY A 201 -9.49 17.08 -7.26
N ALA A 202 -9.10 15.87 -6.83
CA ALA A 202 -9.04 15.55 -5.40
C ALA A 202 -7.94 16.33 -4.66
N ALA A 203 -6.90 16.75 -5.40
CA ALA A 203 -5.78 17.55 -4.92
C ALA A 203 -5.99 19.07 -5.06
N ASP A 204 -7.11 19.53 -5.65
CA ASP A 204 -7.47 20.96 -5.73
C ASP A 204 -7.86 21.47 -4.32
N GLU A 205 -6.83 21.73 -3.50
CA GLU A 205 -6.95 22.24 -2.14
C GLU A 205 -7.23 23.74 -2.15
N SER A 206 -6.65 24.46 -3.11
CA SER A 206 -6.87 25.89 -3.31
C SER A 206 -8.28 26.23 -3.84
N SER A 207 -9.00 25.25 -4.40
CA SER A 207 -10.34 25.37 -4.98
C SER A 207 -10.41 26.35 -6.15
N ASP A 208 -9.31 26.54 -6.88
CA ASP A 208 -9.21 27.45 -8.04
C ASP A 208 -9.57 26.76 -9.38
N GLY A 209 -9.87 25.46 -9.35
CA GLY A 209 -10.21 24.66 -10.51
C GLY A 209 -8.99 24.18 -11.31
N ARG A 210 -7.79 24.25 -10.74
CA ARG A 210 -6.53 23.79 -11.30
C ARG A 210 -5.90 22.80 -10.33
N VAL A 211 -4.97 21.99 -10.81
CA VAL A 211 -4.13 21.15 -9.93
C VAL A 211 -2.68 21.42 -10.28
N SER A 212 -1.96 21.98 -9.31
CA SER A 212 -0.53 22.21 -9.41
C SER A 212 0.29 20.93 -9.18
N LEU A 213 1.55 20.96 -9.58
CA LEU A 213 2.53 19.89 -9.35
C LEU A 213 2.69 19.63 -7.84
N GLU A 214 2.68 20.70 -7.07
CA GLU A 214 2.81 20.74 -5.62
C GLU A 214 1.62 20.04 -4.94
N GLU A 215 0.39 20.43 -5.32
CA GLU A 215 -0.86 19.81 -4.87
C GLU A 215 -0.93 18.32 -5.27
N ALA A 216 -0.69 18.01 -6.55
CA ALA A 216 -0.72 16.65 -7.06
C ALA A 216 0.31 15.74 -6.37
N TYR A 217 1.52 16.25 -6.12
CA TYR A 217 2.57 15.53 -5.41
C TYR A 217 2.22 15.32 -3.94
N ARG A 218 1.78 16.36 -3.21
CA ARG A 218 1.38 16.24 -1.81
C ARG A 218 0.26 15.20 -1.64
N TYR A 219 -0.79 15.31 -2.45
CA TYR A 219 -1.91 14.37 -2.42
C TYR A 219 -1.47 12.93 -2.75
N ALA A 220 -0.67 12.74 -3.80
CA ALA A 220 -0.16 11.42 -4.16
C ALA A 220 0.75 10.85 -3.06
N TYR A 221 1.61 11.66 -2.45
CA TYR A 221 2.50 11.28 -1.36
C TYR A 221 1.73 10.83 -0.12
N GLU A 222 0.85 11.69 0.41
CA GLU A 222 0.10 11.42 1.65
C GLU A 222 -0.78 10.17 1.51
N ARG A 223 -1.50 10.03 0.39
CA ARG A 223 -2.38 8.88 0.15
C ARG A 223 -1.58 7.59 -0.12
N THR A 224 -0.48 7.65 -0.88
CA THR A 224 0.40 6.49 -1.09
C THR A 224 0.99 6.02 0.23
N LEU A 225 1.58 6.92 1.02
CA LEU A 225 2.16 6.60 2.32
C LEU A 225 1.12 5.99 3.27
N THR A 226 -0.03 6.65 3.43
CA THR A 226 -1.11 6.17 4.31
C THR A 226 -1.54 4.75 3.94
N ARG A 227 -1.74 4.48 2.64
CA ARG A 227 -2.31 3.20 2.17
C ARG A 227 -1.26 2.09 2.08
N THR A 228 0.00 2.42 1.82
CA THR A 228 1.11 1.45 1.83
C THR A 228 1.64 1.17 3.25
N SER A 229 1.50 2.08 4.21
CA SER A 229 1.84 1.82 5.63
C SER A 229 1.13 0.60 6.24
N GLN A 230 -0.01 0.21 5.65
CA GLN A 230 -0.84 -0.94 6.04
C GLN A 230 -0.53 -2.21 5.21
N THR A 231 0.46 -2.17 4.31
CA THR A 231 0.85 -3.28 3.42
C THR A 231 2.07 -4.04 3.93
N LEU A 232 2.25 -5.26 3.42
CA LEU A 232 3.37 -6.14 3.80
C LEU A 232 4.74 -5.69 3.32
N LEU A 233 4.78 -4.85 2.29
CA LEU A 233 6.03 -4.36 1.71
C LEU A 233 6.50 -3.08 2.42
N GLY A 234 5.76 -2.63 3.44
CA GLY A 234 6.04 -1.43 4.23
C GLY A 234 5.53 -0.15 3.57
N PRO A 235 5.77 1.01 4.22
CA PRO A 235 5.43 2.31 3.64
C PRO A 235 6.23 2.56 2.35
N GLN A 236 5.58 3.23 1.41
CA GLN A 236 6.17 3.73 0.18
C GLN A 236 6.12 5.26 0.21
N HIS A 237 7.28 5.90 0.13
CA HIS A 237 7.44 7.35 0.09
C HIS A 237 7.82 7.78 -1.32
N PRO A 238 6.90 8.39 -2.10
CA PRO A 238 7.29 9.06 -3.34
C PRO A 238 8.37 10.10 -3.08
N THR A 239 9.30 10.26 -4.02
CA THR A 239 10.37 11.27 -3.91
C THR A 239 10.44 12.14 -5.14
N TRP A 240 11.08 13.30 -5.01
CA TRP A 240 11.25 14.25 -6.10
C TRP A 240 12.67 14.81 -6.15
N ASP A 241 13.07 15.20 -7.36
CA ASP A 241 14.37 15.73 -7.73
C ASP A 241 14.11 16.91 -8.70
N LEU A 242 14.27 18.12 -8.15
CA LEU A 242 13.88 19.38 -8.78
C LEU A 242 15.11 20.12 -9.29
N ASN A 243 15.20 20.32 -10.60
CA ASN A 243 16.20 21.18 -11.21
C ASN A 243 15.53 22.14 -12.18
N ILE A 244 14.77 23.09 -11.62
CA ILE A 244 14.16 24.20 -12.37
C ILE A 244 14.78 25.52 -11.95
N VAL A 245 15.17 26.33 -12.92
CA VAL A 245 15.53 27.74 -12.72
C VAL A 245 14.39 28.60 -13.23
N GLY A 246 13.72 29.25 -12.30
CA GLY A 246 12.49 30.00 -12.48
C GLY A 246 11.76 30.01 -11.14
N ARG A 247 10.91 31.00 -10.89
CA ARG A 247 10.17 31.02 -9.63
C ARG A 247 8.91 30.18 -9.80
N GLY A 248 8.88 28.87 -9.38
CA GLY A 248 7.99 28.10 -8.42
C GLY A 248 6.89 27.04 -8.77
N GLN A 249 5.57 27.35 -8.62
CA GLN A 249 4.39 26.43 -8.62
C GLN A 249 3.73 26.18 -10.00
N LEU A 250 3.58 24.92 -10.46
CA LEU A 250 3.35 24.54 -11.88
C LEU A 250 1.99 23.84 -12.12
N VAL A 251 1.10 24.40 -12.96
CA VAL A 251 -0.19 23.72 -13.26
C VAL A 251 -0.01 22.49 -14.15
N LEU A 252 -0.48 21.34 -13.65
CA LEU A 252 -0.52 20.05 -14.35
C LEU A 252 -1.84 19.82 -15.08
N THR A 253 -2.97 20.11 -14.44
CA THR A 253 -4.31 19.97 -15.03
C THR A 253 -5.21 21.17 -14.75
N TRP A 254 -6.14 21.42 -15.65
CA TRP A 254 -7.23 22.39 -15.49
C TRP A 254 -8.55 21.63 -15.49
N LEU A 255 -9.28 21.68 -14.36
CA LEU A 255 -10.55 20.98 -14.24
C LEU A 255 -11.58 21.54 -15.22
N SER A 256 -11.50 22.82 -15.59
CA SER A 256 -12.37 23.47 -16.58
C SER A 256 -12.36 22.80 -17.97
N SER A 257 -11.36 22.00 -18.31
CA SER A 257 -11.31 21.22 -19.55
C SER A 257 -12.19 19.96 -19.53
N ALA A 258 -12.66 19.51 -18.35
CA ALA A 258 -13.43 18.29 -18.24
C ALA A 258 -14.87 18.43 -18.76
N LYS A 259 -15.37 17.36 -19.38
CA LYS A 259 -16.74 17.30 -19.90
C LYS A 259 -17.79 16.98 -18.84
N ALA A 260 -17.43 16.32 -17.74
CA ALA A 260 -18.37 16.01 -16.68
C ALA A 260 -17.70 16.00 -15.31
N TYR A 261 -18.50 16.20 -14.26
CA TYR A 261 -17.99 16.34 -12.90
C TYR A 261 -18.88 15.64 -11.89
N LEU A 262 -18.27 14.85 -11.01
CA LEU A 262 -18.88 14.46 -9.75
C LEU A 262 -18.53 15.52 -8.69
N VAL A 263 -19.52 16.07 -8.02
CA VAL A 263 -19.33 17.07 -6.95
C VAL A 263 -19.73 16.45 -5.62
N LEU A 264 -18.76 16.34 -4.71
CA LEU A 264 -18.98 16.02 -3.30
C LEU A 264 -19.26 17.34 -2.54
N PRO A 265 -20.49 17.60 -2.07
CA PRO A 265 -20.82 18.84 -1.36
C PRO A 265 -20.14 18.93 0.02
N GLU A 266 -20.16 20.14 0.59
CA GLU A 266 -19.53 20.47 1.89
C GLU A 266 -20.06 19.63 3.07
N ALA A 267 -21.32 19.20 2.98
CA ALA A 267 -21.99 18.36 3.98
C ALA A 267 -21.50 16.90 4.02
N LEU A 268 -20.65 16.47 3.08
CA LEU A 268 -20.08 15.12 3.06
C LEU A 268 -18.61 15.12 3.49
N ASP A 269 -18.23 14.13 4.30
CA ASP A 269 -16.85 13.81 4.67
C ASP A 269 -16.63 12.29 4.75
N GLY A 270 -15.36 11.87 4.81
CA GLY A 270 -14.97 10.46 4.83
C GLY A 270 -14.37 9.98 3.51
N VAL A 271 -14.39 8.66 3.25
CA VAL A 271 -13.77 8.07 2.05
C VAL A 271 -14.85 7.66 1.05
N PHE A 272 -14.69 8.11 -0.20
CA PHE A 272 -15.59 7.83 -1.31
C PHE A 272 -14.86 7.07 -2.43
N LEU A 273 -15.37 5.90 -2.81
CA LEU A 273 -14.91 5.16 -3.99
C LEU A 273 -15.82 5.45 -5.18
N VAL A 274 -15.26 5.91 -6.28
CA VAL A 274 -15.97 6.03 -7.56
C VAL A 274 -15.60 4.83 -8.41
N ARG A 275 -16.58 4.01 -8.77
CA ARG A 275 -16.40 2.80 -9.58
C ARG A 275 -17.13 2.93 -10.92
N SER A 276 -16.50 2.44 -11.98
CA SER A 276 -17.22 2.23 -13.24
C SER A 276 -18.17 1.02 -13.15
N LEU A 277 -19.11 0.90 -14.09
CA LEU A 277 -19.96 -0.31 -14.22
C LEU A 277 -19.16 -1.61 -14.41
N ALA A 278 -17.90 -1.54 -14.86
CA ALA A 278 -16.98 -2.68 -14.92
C ALA A 278 -16.36 -3.03 -13.54
N HIS A 279 -16.92 -2.48 -12.45
CA HIS A 279 -16.49 -2.63 -11.06
C HIS A 279 -15.05 -2.21 -10.77
N GLN A 280 -14.42 -1.47 -11.69
CA GLN A 280 -13.08 -0.89 -11.52
C GLN A 280 -13.19 0.40 -10.70
N ILE A 281 -12.39 0.53 -9.64
CA ILE A 281 -12.19 1.79 -8.93
C ILE A 281 -11.50 2.76 -9.90
N VAL A 282 -12.10 3.92 -10.10
CA VAL A 282 -11.60 5.04 -10.93
C VAL A 282 -10.97 6.09 -10.04
N ASN A 283 -11.59 6.37 -8.88
CA ASN A 283 -11.04 7.24 -7.85
C ASN A 283 -11.34 6.71 -6.45
N GLU A 284 -10.40 6.96 -5.54
CA GLU A 284 -10.63 6.87 -4.09
C GLU A 284 -10.35 8.24 -3.50
N ILE A 285 -11.39 8.92 -3.02
CA ILE A 285 -11.32 10.29 -2.53
C ILE A 285 -11.52 10.27 -1.02
N GLU A 286 -10.46 10.57 -0.28
CA GLU A 286 -10.62 11.07 1.08
C GLU A 286 -11.11 12.52 1.01
N LYS A 287 -12.27 12.77 1.60
CA LYS A 287 -13.04 14.00 1.46
C LYS A 287 -13.04 14.75 2.80
N PRO A 288 -12.34 15.90 2.92
CA PRO A 288 -12.36 16.72 4.13
C PRO A 288 -13.74 17.33 4.40
N ARG A 289 -14.06 17.52 5.69
CA ARG A 289 -15.26 18.24 6.16
C ARG A 289 -15.34 19.66 5.61
N ALA A 290 -16.57 20.13 5.38
CA ALA A 290 -16.87 21.51 5.01
C ALA A 290 -16.16 22.05 3.75
N ARG A 291 -15.57 21.18 2.91
CA ARG A 291 -14.98 21.54 1.61
C ARG A 291 -15.91 21.10 0.48
N ARG A 292 -16.08 21.88 -0.58
CA ARG A 292 -16.66 21.37 -1.83
C ARG A 292 -15.55 20.69 -2.64
N THR A 293 -15.73 19.46 -3.10
CA THR A 293 -14.71 18.77 -3.92
C THR A 293 -15.31 18.34 -5.25
N ARG A 294 -14.61 18.67 -6.34
CA ARG A 294 -15.05 18.50 -7.72
C ARG A 294 -14.10 17.52 -8.41
N ILE A 295 -14.62 16.38 -8.85
CA ILE A 295 -13.83 15.33 -9.50
C ILE A 295 -14.22 15.28 -10.98
N ALA A 296 -13.26 15.57 -11.84
CA ALA A 296 -13.37 15.52 -13.29
C ALA A 296 -13.39 14.06 -13.78
N LEU A 297 -14.46 13.69 -14.48
CA LEU A 297 -14.74 12.35 -14.97
C LEU A 297 -15.23 12.40 -16.42
N GLU A 298 -15.10 11.28 -17.13
CA GLU A 298 -15.74 11.15 -18.44
C GLU A 298 -17.26 10.97 -18.28
N PRO A 299 -18.07 11.45 -19.25
CA PRO A 299 -19.49 11.14 -19.30
C PRO A 299 -19.74 9.63 -19.28
N GLY A 300 -20.62 9.16 -18.41
CA GLY A 300 -20.83 7.74 -18.15
C GLY A 300 -21.66 7.44 -16.90
N GLU A 301 -21.85 6.16 -16.60
CA GLU A 301 -22.49 5.69 -15.36
C GLU A 301 -21.44 5.20 -14.38
N TYR A 302 -21.57 5.62 -13.12
CA TYR A 302 -20.65 5.26 -12.04
C TYR A 302 -21.42 4.85 -10.79
N GLU A 303 -20.87 3.92 -10.01
CA GLU A 303 -21.30 3.61 -8.66
C GLU A 303 -20.38 4.36 -7.69
N VAL A 304 -20.96 5.25 -6.88
CA VAL A 304 -20.25 5.94 -5.80
C VAL A 304 -20.56 5.22 -4.50
N LEU A 305 -19.51 4.74 -3.83
CA LEU A 305 -19.58 4.11 -2.52
C LEU A 305 -19.00 5.06 -1.48
N GLU A 306 -19.78 5.38 -0.44
CA GLU A 306 -19.26 5.97 0.79
C GLU A 306 -18.86 4.87 1.76
N MET A 307 -17.64 4.95 2.27
CA MET A 307 -17.02 3.98 3.15
C MET A 307 -17.18 4.45 4.61
N GLY A 308 -18.20 3.94 5.30
CA GLY A 308 -18.34 4.07 6.75
C GLY A 308 -17.66 2.90 7.48
N THR A 309 -17.47 3.05 8.80
CA THR A 309 -16.79 2.07 9.66
C THR A 309 -17.45 0.68 9.60
N ASP A 310 -18.78 0.63 9.73
CA ASP A 310 -19.55 -0.63 9.83
C ASP A 310 -20.52 -0.86 8.66
N SER A 311 -20.73 0.16 7.80
CA SER A 311 -21.57 0.02 6.60
C SER A 311 -21.09 0.90 5.45
N GLN A 312 -21.31 0.42 4.22
CA GLN A 312 -21.08 1.17 3.00
C GLN A 312 -22.42 1.64 2.43
N ARG A 313 -22.44 2.87 1.89
CA ARG A 313 -23.62 3.42 1.21
C ARG A 313 -23.33 3.56 -0.28
N ALA A 314 -24.22 3.07 -1.14
CA ALA A 314 -24.05 3.14 -2.59
C ALA A 314 -25.10 4.04 -3.27
N GLN A 315 -24.64 4.87 -4.20
CA GLN A 315 -25.48 5.67 -5.10
C GLN A 315 -24.95 5.53 -6.53
N VAL A 316 -25.83 5.23 -7.49
CA VAL A 316 -25.47 5.20 -8.91
C VAL A 316 -25.70 6.59 -9.49
N VAL A 317 -24.65 7.17 -10.08
CA VAL A 317 -24.66 8.51 -10.68
C VAL A 317 -24.51 8.40 -12.19
N ARG A 318 -25.20 9.30 -12.91
CA ARG A 318 -25.14 9.41 -14.37
C ARG A 318 -24.56 10.77 -14.75
N LEU A 319 -23.36 10.75 -15.30
CA LEU A 319 -22.63 11.94 -15.72
C LEU A 319 -22.88 12.19 -17.22
N GLY A 320 -23.56 13.29 -17.53
CA GLY A 320 -23.74 13.77 -18.89
C GLY A 320 -22.67 14.79 -19.27
N ALA A 321 -22.47 15.00 -20.57
CA ALA A 321 -21.60 16.07 -21.05
C ALA A 321 -22.12 17.46 -20.61
N GLU A 322 -21.17 18.32 -20.23
CA GLU A 322 -21.31 19.67 -19.69
C GLU A 322 -22.23 19.80 -18.45
N LYS A 323 -22.28 18.74 -17.63
CA LYS A 323 -23.03 18.76 -16.37
C LYS A 323 -22.17 18.41 -15.16
N GLU A 324 -22.31 19.22 -14.12
CA GLU A 324 -21.98 18.80 -12.76
C GLU A 324 -23.11 17.92 -12.22
N HIS A 325 -22.74 16.80 -11.60
CA HIS A 325 -23.64 15.99 -10.80
C HIS A 325 -23.23 16.15 -9.33
N VAL A 326 -24.05 16.86 -8.55
CA VAL A 326 -23.87 16.94 -7.10
C VAL A 326 -24.35 15.64 -6.48
N LEU A 327 -23.48 14.95 -5.75
CA LEU A 327 -23.83 13.72 -5.05
C LEU A 327 -24.92 14.02 -4.01
N GLY A 328 -26.03 13.28 -4.08
CA GLY A 328 -27.19 13.49 -3.20
C GLY A 328 -27.07 12.76 -1.88
N ASP A 329 -27.93 13.11 -0.94
CA ASP A 329 -28.12 12.43 0.36
C ASP A 329 -28.95 11.13 0.26
N VAL A 330 -29.61 10.88 -0.88
CA VAL A 330 -30.45 9.70 -1.12
C VAL A 330 -29.61 8.48 -1.54
N TRP A 331 -29.17 7.70 -0.56
CA TRP A 331 -28.43 6.45 -0.78
C TRP A 331 -29.38 5.29 -1.11
N VAL A 332 -29.10 4.58 -2.21
CA VAL A 332 -30.01 3.56 -2.77
C VAL A 332 -29.79 2.18 -2.14
N ARG A 333 -28.59 1.93 -1.60
CA ARG A 333 -28.24 0.65 -0.97
C ARG A 333 -27.33 0.89 0.23
N GLN A 334 -27.80 0.54 1.42
CA GLN A 334 -26.92 0.32 2.56
C GLN A 334 -26.46 -1.13 2.53
N LEU A 335 -25.16 -1.33 2.29
CA LEU A 335 -24.53 -2.63 2.38
C LEU A 335 -23.88 -2.73 3.77
N PRO A 336 -24.11 -3.79 4.56
CA PRO A 336 -23.24 -4.06 5.69
C PRO A 336 -21.81 -4.23 5.15
N THR A 337 -20.80 -3.73 5.88
CA THR A 337 -19.38 -3.90 5.52
C THR A 337 -18.98 -5.37 5.72
N THR A 338 -19.50 -6.23 4.86
CA THR A 338 -19.17 -7.66 4.75
C THR A 338 -17.81 -7.87 4.12
N SER A 339 -17.18 -6.80 3.61
CA SER A 339 -15.74 -6.70 3.50
C SER A 339 -15.09 -6.53 4.89
N ARG A 340 -15.13 -7.58 5.72
CA ARG A 340 -13.85 -8.03 6.31
C ARG A 340 -13.01 -8.33 5.08
N THR A 341 -11.82 -7.73 4.97
CA THR A 341 -11.02 -7.76 3.74
C THR A 341 -10.70 -9.21 3.36
N LEU A 342 -11.54 -9.81 2.50
CA LEU A 342 -11.22 -11.00 1.71
C LEU A 342 -10.27 -10.56 0.59
N GLY A 343 -9.13 -10.02 1.02
CA GLY A 343 -7.97 -9.85 0.18
C GLY A 343 -7.54 -11.24 -0.24
N LYS A 344 -7.65 -11.55 -1.53
CA LYS A 344 -6.85 -12.62 -2.12
C LYS A 344 -5.41 -12.13 -2.14
N GLY A 345 -4.70 -12.38 -1.06
CA GLY A 345 -3.46 -11.71 -0.74
C GLY A 345 -3.40 -11.48 0.77
N PRO A 346 -2.55 -12.22 1.49
CA PRO A 346 -2.70 -12.34 2.94
C PRO A 346 -2.21 -11.05 3.63
N THR A 347 -3.00 -10.52 4.57
CA THR A 347 -2.57 -9.43 5.48
C THR A 347 -1.67 -9.99 6.60
N LYS A 348 -0.46 -10.42 6.21
CA LYS A 348 0.64 -10.90 7.07
C LYS A 348 1.33 -9.83 7.93
N SER A 349 0.61 -9.16 8.80
CA SER A 349 1.27 -8.82 10.07
C SER A 349 1.61 -10.15 10.77
N ARG A 350 2.86 -10.32 11.20
CA ARG A 350 3.25 -11.50 11.97
C ARG A 350 2.79 -11.26 13.39
N HIS A 351 2.26 -12.26 14.09
CA HIS A 351 1.84 -12.07 15.48
C HIS A 351 2.86 -12.74 16.40
N PHE A 352 3.50 -11.96 17.27
CA PHE A 352 4.35 -12.47 18.33
C PHE A 352 3.53 -12.58 19.62
N GLU A 353 3.47 -13.76 20.22
CA GLU A 353 2.69 -14.03 21.44
C GLU A 353 3.62 -14.56 22.55
N VAL A 354 3.40 -14.10 23.79
CA VAL A 354 3.96 -14.70 25.00
C VAL A 354 2.81 -15.26 25.82
N THR A 355 2.86 -16.55 26.15
CA THR A 355 1.77 -17.28 26.80
C THR A 355 2.28 -17.98 28.05
N TYR A 356 1.58 -17.81 29.17
CA TYR A 356 1.81 -18.57 30.40
C TYR A 356 0.77 -19.67 30.54
N GLU A 357 1.19 -20.84 30.96
CA GLU A 357 0.39 -22.06 30.98
C GLU A 357 0.54 -22.80 32.32
N VAL A 358 -0.58 -23.33 32.83
CA VAL A 358 -0.60 -24.20 34.00
C VAL A 358 -1.43 -25.45 33.68
N GLY A 359 -0.87 -26.63 33.91
CA GLY A 359 -1.52 -27.90 33.58
C GLY A 359 -1.02 -29.10 34.37
N THR A 360 -1.53 -30.28 34.02
CA THR A 360 -0.99 -31.56 34.51
C THR A 360 0.30 -31.89 33.76
N GLY A 361 1.31 -32.42 34.45
CA GLY A 361 2.45 -33.04 33.76
C GLY A 361 2.02 -34.32 33.02
N PHE A 362 2.87 -34.80 32.10
CA PHE A 362 2.60 -36.02 31.32
C PHE A 362 2.96 -37.32 32.04
N VAL A 363 3.71 -37.24 33.15
CA VAL A 363 3.97 -38.38 34.05
C VAL A 363 2.83 -38.42 35.09
N ALA A 364 2.32 -39.62 35.41
CA ALA A 364 1.12 -39.77 36.24
C ALA A 364 1.29 -39.21 37.67
N GLU A 365 2.51 -39.21 38.19
CA GLU A 365 2.88 -38.66 39.50
C GLU A 365 3.19 -37.15 39.48
N SER A 366 3.25 -36.50 38.32
CA SER A 366 3.53 -35.06 38.18
C SER A 366 2.54 -34.19 38.95
N GLY A 367 3.08 -33.22 39.69
CA GLY A 367 2.33 -32.07 40.15
C GLY A 367 1.90 -31.16 38.99
N LEU A 368 1.48 -29.94 39.33
CA LEU A 368 1.19 -28.93 38.32
C LEU A 368 2.48 -28.55 37.58
N THR A 369 2.38 -28.54 36.26
CA THR A 369 3.41 -28.01 35.36
C THR A 369 3.12 -26.54 35.13
N HIS A 370 4.13 -25.70 35.30
CA HIS A 370 4.08 -24.28 35.00
C HIS A 370 4.98 -24.02 33.80
N ALA A 371 4.43 -23.50 32.71
CA ALA A 371 5.16 -23.27 31.48
C ALA A 371 5.04 -21.83 30.97
N LEU A 372 6.10 -21.36 30.33
CA LEU A 372 6.14 -20.13 29.57
C LEU A 372 6.46 -20.49 28.12
N SER A 373 5.66 -20.01 27.18
CA SER A 373 5.92 -20.16 25.76
C SER A 373 5.96 -18.82 25.03
N THR A 374 6.70 -18.81 23.93
CA THR A 374 6.70 -17.73 22.95
C THR A 374 6.35 -18.31 21.59
N SER A 375 5.58 -17.60 20.79
CA SER A 375 5.23 -18.03 19.45
C SER A 375 5.29 -16.91 18.43
N LEU A 376 5.68 -17.28 17.21
CA LEU A 376 5.67 -16.42 16.03
C LEU A 376 4.68 -17.01 15.02
N THR A 377 3.59 -16.28 14.80
CA THR A 377 2.50 -16.67 13.91
C THR A 377 2.58 -15.91 12.59
N VAL A 378 2.36 -16.61 11.49
CA VAL A 378 2.26 -16.07 10.13
C VAL A 378 0.88 -16.46 9.56
N PRO A 379 -0.01 -15.51 9.24
CA PRO A 379 -1.34 -15.83 8.72
C PRO A 379 -1.30 -16.25 7.24
N PHE A 380 -2.13 -17.23 6.86
CA PHE A 380 -2.37 -17.65 5.48
C PHE A 380 -3.88 -17.83 5.23
N ASP A 381 -4.54 -16.74 4.86
CA ASP A 381 -5.98 -16.67 4.54
C ASP A 381 -6.87 -17.25 5.67
N ASP A 382 -7.26 -18.52 5.60
CA ASP A 382 -8.09 -19.21 6.61
C ASP A 382 -7.26 -19.96 7.69
N LEU A 383 -5.95 -20.11 7.50
CA LEU A 383 -5.06 -20.91 8.35
C LEU A 383 -3.80 -20.12 8.77
N ASP A 384 -3.66 -19.86 10.06
CA ASP A 384 -2.41 -19.37 10.63
C ASP A 384 -1.41 -20.52 10.80
N LEU A 385 -0.14 -20.31 10.46
CA LEU A 385 0.96 -21.24 10.74
C LEU A 385 2.00 -20.55 11.61
N GLY A 386 2.59 -21.26 12.57
CA GLY A 386 3.59 -20.65 13.43
C GLY A 386 4.63 -21.60 14.01
N LEU A 387 5.65 -20.97 14.58
CA LEU A 387 6.71 -21.61 15.37
C LEU A 387 6.48 -21.28 16.83
N GLN A 388 6.75 -22.22 17.73
CA GLN A 388 6.71 -22.01 19.18
C GLN A 388 7.97 -22.54 19.86
N ALA A 389 8.38 -21.85 20.92
CA ALA A 389 9.39 -22.32 21.86
C ALA A 389 8.83 -22.20 23.28
N SER A 390 9.04 -23.22 24.11
CA SER A 390 8.51 -23.30 25.48
C SER A 390 9.58 -23.73 26.48
N TYR A 391 9.40 -23.29 27.72
CA TYR A 391 10.05 -23.82 28.90
C TYR A 391 8.98 -24.18 29.93
N GLY A 392 8.97 -25.42 30.39
CA GLY A 392 8.08 -25.93 31.44
C GLY A 392 8.89 -26.41 32.65
N ALA A 393 8.32 -26.26 33.84
CA ALA A 393 8.87 -26.82 35.07
C ALA A 393 7.76 -27.50 35.88
N SER A 394 8.03 -28.70 36.37
CA SER A 394 7.16 -29.46 37.26
C SER A 394 7.98 -30.28 38.27
N GLY A 395 7.31 -30.97 39.19
CA GLY A 395 7.98 -31.90 40.09
C GLY A 395 7.07 -33.00 40.61
N TYR A 396 7.66 -34.11 41.03
CA TYR A 396 6.94 -35.27 41.57
C TYR A 396 7.76 -36.07 42.58
N ARG A 397 7.08 -36.86 43.40
CA ARG A 397 7.73 -37.83 44.30
C ARG A 397 7.56 -39.23 43.77
N ARG A 398 8.68 -39.91 43.52
CA ARG A 398 8.70 -41.33 43.13
C ARG A 398 8.34 -42.23 44.31
N ALA A 399 7.88 -43.45 44.00
CA ALA A 399 7.54 -44.47 45.00
C ALA A 399 8.73 -44.92 45.88
N ASP A 400 9.98 -44.70 45.44
CA ASP A 400 11.20 -44.94 46.20
C ASP A 400 11.64 -43.76 47.11
N GLY A 401 10.81 -42.71 47.19
CA GLY A 401 11.02 -41.57 48.08
C GLY A 401 11.97 -40.49 47.53
N ILE A 402 12.38 -40.59 46.27
CA ILE A 402 13.13 -39.56 45.56
C ILE A 402 12.15 -38.47 45.09
N ASP A 403 12.40 -37.22 45.49
CA ASP A 403 11.76 -36.06 44.89
C ASP A 403 12.45 -35.76 43.55
N VAL A 404 11.69 -35.47 42.50
CA VAL A 404 12.20 -35.23 41.14
C VAL A 404 11.73 -33.85 40.69
N ASP A 405 12.69 -32.97 40.37
CA ASP A 405 12.46 -31.76 39.61
C ASP A 405 12.54 -32.12 38.11
N LEU A 406 11.57 -31.68 37.31
CA LEU A 406 11.48 -31.92 35.87
C LEU A 406 11.42 -30.59 35.12
N ASP A 407 12.46 -30.31 34.34
CA ASP A 407 12.55 -29.18 33.42
C ASP A 407 12.32 -29.65 31.97
N GLU A 408 11.57 -28.88 31.20
CA GLU A 408 11.13 -29.22 29.85
C GLU A 408 11.47 -28.06 28.90
N LEU A 409 12.32 -28.31 27.89
CA LEU A 409 12.58 -27.34 26.82
C LEU A 409 11.94 -27.81 25.52
N GLY A 410 10.95 -27.06 25.04
CA GLY A 410 10.18 -27.38 23.84
C GLY A 410 10.47 -26.47 22.66
N ALA A 411 10.51 -27.06 21.46
CA ALA A 411 10.47 -26.35 20.19
C ALA A 411 9.50 -27.05 19.24
N GLY A 412 8.59 -26.29 18.61
CA GLY A 412 7.49 -26.88 17.86
C GLY A 412 6.92 -26.00 16.76
N VAL A 413 5.99 -26.59 16.03
CA VAL A 413 5.20 -25.93 14.97
C VAL A 413 3.72 -26.08 15.28
N PHE A 414 2.90 -25.15 14.80
CA PHE A 414 1.45 -25.25 14.90
C PHE A 414 0.73 -24.72 13.67
N GLY A 415 -0.48 -25.24 13.46
CA GLY A 415 -1.51 -24.62 12.62
C GLY A 415 -2.67 -24.16 13.49
N GLN A 416 -3.22 -22.98 13.23
CA GLN A 416 -4.34 -22.41 13.97
C GLN A 416 -5.40 -21.85 13.03
N LEU A 417 -6.66 -22.20 13.27
CA LEU A 417 -7.82 -21.58 12.65
C LEU A 417 -8.38 -20.54 13.62
N ARG A 418 -8.84 -19.39 13.09
CA ARG A 418 -9.54 -18.34 13.85
C ARG A 418 -10.85 -17.97 13.18
N TRP A 419 -11.89 -17.71 13.98
CA TRP A 419 -13.18 -17.23 13.47
C TRP A 419 -13.83 -16.27 14.47
N PRO A 420 -14.49 -15.19 13.99
CA PRO A 420 -15.10 -14.20 14.86
C PRO A 420 -16.35 -14.77 15.52
N VAL A 421 -16.54 -14.48 16.82
CA VAL A 421 -17.72 -14.90 17.59
C VAL A 421 -18.51 -13.73 18.18
N ALA A 422 -17.86 -12.60 18.43
CA ALA A 422 -18.52 -11.33 18.73
C ALA A 422 -17.68 -10.14 18.23
N ARG A 423 -18.17 -8.91 18.42
CA ARG A 423 -17.37 -7.70 18.19
C ARG A 423 -16.09 -7.79 19.03
N ASP A 424 -14.95 -7.65 18.37
CA ASP A 424 -13.62 -7.70 18.97
C ASP A 424 -13.33 -8.98 19.79
N LEU A 425 -13.98 -10.11 19.45
CA LEU A 425 -13.76 -11.42 20.07
C LEU A 425 -13.68 -12.51 19.01
N ASP A 426 -12.49 -13.07 18.82
CA ASP A 426 -12.23 -14.20 17.93
C ASP A 426 -12.14 -15.50 18.75
N ALA A 427 -12.72 -16.60 18.26
CA ALA A 427 -12.48 -17.95 18.77
C ALA A 427 -11.42 -18.65 17.93
N MET A 428 -10.71 -19.61 18.53
CA MET A 428 -9.58 -20.29 17.88
C MET A 428 -9.53 -21.79 18.15
N LEU A 429 -9.00 -22.52 17.18
CA LEU A 429 -8.57 -23.92 17.31
C LEU A 429 -7.14 -24.04 16.79
N ARG A 430 -6.20 -24.46 17.64
CA ARG A 430 -4.79 -24.70 17.30
C ARG A 430 -4.48 -26.19 17.42
N LEU A 431 -3.71 -26.71 16.47
CA LEU A 431 -3.06 -28.03 16.52
C LEU A 431 -1.55 -27.81 16.50
N SER A 432 -0.82 -28.42 17.44
CA SER A 432 0.63 -28.26 17.63
C SER A 432 1.36 -29.59 17.60
N ALA A 433 2.63 -29.55 17.21
CA ALA A 433 3.58 -30.64 17.36
C ALA A 433 4.93 -30.08 17.83
N SER A 434 5.42 -30.58 18.97
CA SER A 434 6.64 -30.09 19.63
C SER A 434 7.61 -31.24 19.89
N ALA A 435 8.90 -30.99 19.69
CA ALA A 435 9.96 -31.80 20.26
C ALA A 435 10.33 -31.22 21.62
N LEU A 436 10.40 -32.07 22.65
CA LEU A 436 10.75 -31.70 24.01
C LEU A 436 12.08 -32.35 24.41
N VAL A 437 12.94 -31.59 25.08
CA VAL A 437 14.10 -32.11 25.81
C VAL A 437 13.78 -32.02 27.30
N LEU A 438 13.86 -33.16 27.98
CA LEU A 438 13.45 -33.34 29.36
C LEU A 438 14.70 -33.55 30.23
N PHE A 439 14.87 -32.71 31.25
CA PHE A 439 15.95 -32.79 32.23
C PHE A 439 15.35 -33.17 33.58
N GLN A 440 15.87 -34.23 34.20
CA GLN A 440 15.39 -34.71 35.51
C GLN A 440 16.50 -34.65 36.56
N GLU A 441 16.31 -33.85 37.61
CA GLU A 441 17.14 -33.88 38.82
C GLU A 441 16.41 -34.62 39.95
N GLY A 442 17.07 -35.62 40.52
CA GLY A 442 16.63 -36.32 41.71
C GLY A 442 17.19 -35.68 42.98
N ALA A 443 16.34 -35.51 43.99
CA ALA A 443 16.69 -35.07 45.32
C ALA A 443 16.36 -36.16 46.35
N LEU A 444 17.34 -36.47 47.22
CA LEU A 444 17.16 -37.32 48.39
C LEU A 444 17.73 -36.59 49.63
N GLY A 445 16.84 -35.91 50.35
CA GLY A 445 17.23 -34.97 51.40
C GLY A 445 17.96 -33.77 50.81
N VAL A 446 19.20 -33.53 51.23
CA VAL A 446 20.05 -32.43 50.72
C VAL A 446 20.95 -32.82 49.54
N ARG A 447 20.90 -34.07 49.05
CA ARG A 447 21.69 -34.52 47.90
C ARG A 447 20.86 -34.42 46.62
N ARG A 448 21.34 -33.65 45.64
CA ARG A 448 20.85 -33.63 44.26
C ARG A 448 21.74 -34.50 43.36
N PHE A 449 21.16 -35.12 42.33
CA PHE A 449 21.85 -35.90 41.31
C PHE A 449 21.04 -35.92 40.00
N PRO A 450 21.66 -35.87 38.82
CA PRO A 450 20.94 -36.05 37.56
C PRO A 450 20.38 -37.47 37.48
N ILE A 451 19.12 -37.60 37.06
CA ILE A 451 18.46 -38.89 36.82
C ILE A 451 18.61 -39.28 35.35
N ASN A 452 18.14 -38.44 34.44
CA ASN A 452 18.13 -38.72 33.01
C ASN A 452 17.98 -37.44 32.17
N GLU A 453 18.50 -37.49 30.95
CA GLU A 453 18.14 -36.58 29.86
C GLU A 453 17.40 -37.40 28.80
N SER A 454 16.22 -36.95 28.38
CA SER A 454 15.43 -37.68 27.39
C SER A 454 14.73 -36.76 26.40
N VAL A 455 14.39 -37.31 25.23
CA VAL A 455 13.65 -36.60 24.19
C VAL A 455 12.24 -37.16 24.15
N ALA A 456 11.26 -36.27 24.08
CA ALA A 456 9.85 -36.59 23.88
C ALA A 456 9.27 -35.83 22.70
N VAL A 457 8.12 -36.29 22.20
CA VAL A 457 7.32 -35.60 21.18
C VAL A 457 5.94 -35.39 21.75
N GLU A 458 5.49 -34.14 21.80
CA GLU A 458 4.13 -33.76 22.14
C GLU A 458 3.35 -33.46 20.86
N VAL A 459 2.11 -33.94 20.79
CA VAL A 459 1.10 -33.49 19.83
C VAL A 459 -0.10 -32.98 20.61
N GLY A 460 -0.50 -31.72 20.37
CA GLY A 460 -1.50 -31.02 21.15
C GLY A 460 -2.62 -30.40 20.32
N GLY A 461 -3.77 -30.23 20.96
CA GLY A 461 -4.89 -29.43 20.45
C GLY A 461 -5.35 -28.45 21.52
N SER A 462 -5.51 -27.17 21.16
CA SER A 462 -6.05 -26.14 22.06
C SER A 462 -7.25 -25.43 21.46
N PHE A 463 -8.28 -25.19 22.27
CA PHE A 463 -9.41 -24.32 21.92
C PHE A 463 -9.44 -23.11 22.85
N GLY A 464 -9.75 -21.92 22.32
CA GLY A 464 -9.70 -20.69 23.10
C GLY A 464 -10.39 -19.49 22.45
N ILE A 465 -10.19 -18.33 23.09
CA ILE A 465 -10.67 -17.02 22.67
C ILE A 465 -9.54 -15.99 22.70
N GLU A 466 -9.65 -14.99 21.81
CA GLU A 466 -8.74 -13.86 21.63
C GLU A 466 -9.55 -12.55 21.69
N ALA A 467 -9.08 -11.57 22.46
CA ALA A 467 -9.73 -10.26 22.61
C ALA A 467 -8.67 -9.13 22.57
N PRO A 468 -9.02 -7.87 22.22
CA PRO A 468 -8.10 -6.76 22.37
C PRO A 468 -7.86 -6.46 23.85
N PHE A 469 -6.65 -5.99 24.17
CA PHE A 469 -6.30 -5.50 25.49
C PHE A 469 -6.02 -3.99 25.46
N PHE A 470 -5.12 -3.56 24.58
CA PHE A 470 -4.91 -2.18 24.15
C PHE A 470 -4.17 -2.22 22.81
N ASP A 471 -4.49 -1.38 21.83
CA ASP A 471 -3.81 -1.40 20.53
C ASP A 471 -2.27 -1.18 20.68
N PRO A 472 -1.38 -1.98 20.06
CA PRO A 472 -1.57 -3.12 19.14
C PRO A 472 -1.59 -4.54 19.78
N PHE A 473 -1.86 -4.64 21.08
CA PHE A 473 -1.83 -5.85 21.89
C PHE A 473 -3.20 -6.51 22.09
N ARG A 474 -3.20 -7.85 22.04
CA ARG A 474 -4.35 -8.73 22.27
C ARG A 474 -4.06 -9.74 23.39
N THR A 475 -5.11 -10.19 24.07
CA THR A 475 -5.05 -11.25 25.09
C THR A 475 -5.67 -12.55 24.57
N ARG A 476 -5.07 -13.68 24.96
CA ARG A 476 -5.53 -15.04 24.69
C ARG A 476 -5.94 -15.73 25.98
N LEU A 477 -7.01 -16.51 25.94
CA LEU A 477 -7.32 -17.54 26.93
C LEU A 477 -7.66 -18.85 26.21
N ALA A 478 -6.99 -19.95 26.54
CA ALA A 478 -7.23 -21.25 25.91
C ALA A 478 -7.11 -22.43 26.88
N VAL A 479 -7.77 -23.53 26.53
CA VAL A 479 -7.63 -24.85 27.16
C VAL A 479 -6.93 -25.77 26.16
N GLN A 480 -5.92 -26.51 26.60
CA GLN A 480 -5.13 -27.42 25.77
C GLN A 480 -5.19 -28.86 26.28
N LEU A 481 -5.19 -29.79 25.33
CA LEU A 481 -5.10 -31.23 25.53
C LEU A 481 -3.92 -31.74 24.72
N GLY A 482 -2.95 -32.39 25.37
CA GLY A 482 -1.76 -32.93 24.72
C GLY A 482 -1.61 -34.43 24.93
N ALA A 483 -0.93 -35.08 23.98
CA ALA A 483 -0.43 -36.44 24.11
C ALA A 483 1.09 -36.43 23.91
N VAL A 484 1.82 -36.99 24.86
CA VAL A 484 3.30 -36.97 24.89
C VAL A 484 3.83 -38.39 24.75
N GLY A 485 4.59 -38.65 23.68
CA GLY A 485 5.36 -39.88 23.51
C GLY A 485 6.79 -39.67 23.96
N PHE A 486 7.26 -40.43 24.95
CA PHE A 486 8.59 -40.29 25.52
C PHE A 486 9.26 -41.66 25.72
N ARG A 487 10.59 -41.68 25.81
CA ARG A 487 11.35 -42.92 26.05
C ARG A 487 11.64 -43.09 27.54
N GLY A 488 10.77 -43.81 28.23
CA GLY A 488 10.95 -44.18 29.64
C GLY A 488 11.91 -45.36 29.81
N ALA A 489 12.04 -45.81 31.07
CA ALA A 489 12.95 -46.90 31.43
C ALA A 489 12.49 -48.27 30.87
N SER A 490 11.19 -48.42 30.55
CA SER A 490 10.62 -49.68 30.06
C SER A 490 10.53 -49.75 28.53
N GLY A 491 10.64 -48.62 27.82
CA GLY A 491 10.48 -48.54 26.37
C GLY A 491 9.93 -47.19 25.90
N LEU A 492 9.07 -47.22 24.89
CA LEU A 492 8.25 -46.07 24.51
C LEU A 492 7.02 -46.02 25.41
N GLU A 493 6.82 -44.90 26.09
CA GLU A 493 5.73 -44.64 27.02
C GLU A 493 4.89 -43.46 26.51
N LEU A 494 3.61 -43.41 26.92
CA LEU A 494 2.64 -42.40 26.49
C LEU A 494 2.03 -41.72 27.71
N GLY A 495 2.08 -40.39 27.74
CA GLY A 495 1.42 -39.53 28.71
C GLY A 495 0.37 -38.63 28.05
N SER A 496 -0.44 -37.98 28.87
CA SER A 496 -1.45 -37.00 28.43
C SER A 496 -1.45 -35.77 29.32
N THR A 497 -1.57 -34.59 28.74
CA THR A 497 -1.59 -33.30 29.45
C THR A 497 -2.94 -32.60 29.29
N VAL A 498 -3.36 -31.90 30.34
CA VAL A 498 -4.51 -30.98 30.31
C VAL A 498 -4.06 -29.67 30.95
N SER A 499 -4.22 -28.55 30.25
CA SER A 499 -3.73 -27.25 30.71
C SER A 499 -4.66 -26.09 30.35
N VAL A 500 -4.47 -24.99 31.05
CA VAL A 500 -5.09 -23.69 30.77
C VAL A 500 -3.98 -22.66 30.57
N SER A 501 -4.08 -21.89 29.50
CA SER A 501 -3.08 -20.90 29.10
C SER A 501 -3.68 -19.51 28.97
N ALA A 502 -2.97 -18.49 29.44
CA ALA A 502 -3.28 -17.08 29.22
C ALA A 502 -2.07 -16.37 28.61
N GLY A 503 -2.29 -15.56 27.57
CA GLY A 503 -1.20 -14.92 26.82
C GLY A 503 -1.50 -13.50 26.38
N ILE A 504 -0.44 -12.79 26.00
CA ILE A 504 -0.49 -11.47 25.37
C ILE A 504 0.30 -11.54 24.06
N GLY A 505 -0.32 -11.10 22.96
CA GLY A 505 0.31 -11.03 21.64
C GLY A 505 0.24 -9.63 21.04
N VAL A 506 1.12 -9.38 20.07
CA VAL A 506 1.26 -8.12 19.35
C VAL A 506 1.51 -8.37 17.86
N GLY A 507 0.90 -7.54 17.00
CA GLY A 507 1.20 -7.52 15.58
C GLY A 507 2.51 -6.80 15.28
N ILE A 508 3.37 -7.44 14.48
CA ILE A 508 4.71 -6.99 14.04
C ILE A 508 4.92 -7.16 12.53
#